data_AF-A0A336MMA9-F1
#
_entry.id   AF-A0A336MMA9-F1
#
_cell.length_a   1.000
_cell.length_b   1.000
_cell.length_c   1.000
_cell.angle_alpha   90.00
_cell.angle_beta   90.00
_cell.angle_gamma   90.00
#
_symmetry.space_group_name_H-M   'P 1'
#
loop_
_entity.id
_entity.type
_entity.pdbx_description
1 polymer ?
#
loop_
_entity_poly.entity_id
_entity_poly.type
_entity_poly.pdbx_seq_one_letter_code
_entity_poly.pdbx_strand_id
1 'polypeptide(L)'
;MTLLNSLIFLIISSFITPKVISIKIECFSPETQNDCLKNEMLVEGAGLMSVCPACVGGLSKGKNCETESCAPGLICKKRTASSPKTCLAETSGCFRTRHISDSITLLPFCDPNDSFAAVQCKGDKVTGRCFCSTDEGEKIFGWDWWRNADDMTCACSRWRHKLEEDGYSGAFLHCEQNGNYEELQCTTKFCWCADPKTGALKTGTRIVPKALWKHLPCYDKFEFGDSYQRQCESTNYMASILIDQYKARGTTEVMLRNTVCDYDGSYGSHVITNGLVYCLWRDGSRIDPYSAVLSELSTIDCSCARDKIAFQYAGIEFTASCNASGAYRSVQQENDKFYCADKDGYAASPPLEWATDEECEGYFWYADDD
;
A
#
# COMPACT_ATOMS: atom_id res chain seq x y z
N MET A 1 63.64 -60.85 24.92
CA MET A 1 64.83 -59.98 24.82
C MET A 1 64.35 -58.53 24.87
N THR A 2 65.01 -57.74 25.71
CA THR A 2 64.98 -56.26 25.82
C THR A 2 63.70 -55.55 26.32
N LEU A 3 63.78 -55.25 27.62
CA LEU A 3 63.19 -54.13 28.36
C LEU A 3 63.46 -52.74 27.73
N LEU A 4 62.51 -51.81 27.89
CA LEU A 4 62.58 -50.59 28.74
C LEU A 4 62.07 -49.28 28.08
N ASN A 5 61.09 -48.65 28.76
CA ASN A 5 60.80 -47.20 28.94
C ASN A 5 60.41 -46.34 27.71
N SER A 6 59.46 -45.38 27.76
CA SER A 6 58.87 -44.63 28.88
C SER A 6 57.67 -43.75 28.43
N LEU A 7 56.79 -43.47 29.41
CA LEU A 7 56.01 -42.24 29.67
C LEU A 7 54.78 -41.77 28.80
N ILE A 8 53.61 -41.78 29.49
CA ILE A 8 52.57 -40.73 29.67
C ILE A 8 51.76 -40.22 28.45
N PHE A 9 50.42 -40.42 28.47
CA PHE A 9 49.41 -39.37 28.75
C PHE A 9 47.99 -39.94 28.57
N LEU A 10 47.23 -39.95 29.67
CA LEU A 10 45.77 -40.01 29.66
C LEU A 10 45.25 -38.76 28.94
N ILE A 11 44.56 -38.93 27.82
CA ILE A 11 43.71 -37.89 27.26
C ILE A 11 42.29 -38.42 27.15
N ILE A 12 41.46 -37.82 28.00
CA ILE A 12 40.02 -38.00 28.15
C ILE A 12 39.35 -37.58 26.83
N SER A 13 38.53 -38.46 26.27
CA SER A 13 37.71 -38.19 25.09
C SER A 13 36.70 -37.08 25.40
N SER A 14 36.97 -35.88 24.92
CA SER A 14 36.01 -34.77 24.90
C SER A 14 35.48 -34.65 23.48
N PHE A 15 34.24 -35.07 23.25
CA PHE A 15 33.53 -34.79 22.00
C PHE A 15 33.31 -33.28 21.89
N ILE A 16 34.14 -32.59 21.13
CA ILE A 16 33.89 -31.22 20.69
C ILE A 16 33.03 -31.33 19.44
N THR A 17 31.75 -31.02 19.55
CA THR A 17 30.90 -30.76 18.38
C THR A 17 31.41 -29.49 17.68
N PRO A 18 31.55 -29.48 16.35
CA PRO A 18 31.98 -28.29 15.64
C PRO A 18 30.88 -27.23 15.79
N LYS A 19 31.22 -26.12 16.42
CA LYS A 19 30.42 -24.90 16.43
C LYS A 19 30.26 -24.47 14.97
N VAL A 20 29.05 -24.58 14.44
CA VAL A 20 28.70 -24.00 13.14
C VAL A 20 28.88 -22.49 13.28
N ILE A 21 29.97 -21.97 12.70
CA ILE A 21 30.18 -20.54 12.56
C ILE A 21 29.18 -20.09 11.50
N SER A 22 28.07 -19.49 11.94
CA SER A 22 27.16 -18.81 11.02
C SER A 22 27.83 -17.51 10.59
N ILE A 23 28.54 -17.56 9.46
CA ILE A 23 29.11 -16.36 8.85
C ILE A 23 27.91 -15.60 8.25
N LYS A 24 27.53 -14.48 8.87
CA LYS A 24 26.66 -13.50 8.22
C LYS A 24 27.47 -12.89 7.08
N ILE A 25 27.23 -13.35 5.86
CA ILE A 25 27.74 -12.71 4.66
C ILE A 25 26.81 -11.52 4.42
N GLU A 26 27.30 -10.30 4.66
CA GLU A 26 26.60 -9.07 4.36
C GLU A 26 27.03 -8.58 2.97
N CYS A 27 26.07 -8.18 2.15
CA CYS A 27 26.32 -7.67 0.81
C CYS A 27 26.91 -6.26 0.91
N PHE A 28 28.13 -6.09 0.39
CA PHE A 28 28.93 -4.87 0.57
C PHE A 28 28.36 -3.65 -0.21
N SER A 29 27.39 -3.90 -1.09
CA SER A 29 26.53 -2.89 -1.72
C SER A 29 25.23 -3.59 -2.16
N PRO A 30 24.07 -3.30 -1.55
CA PRO A 30 22.81 -3.81 -2.09
C PRO A 30 22.57 -3.09 -3.42
N GLU A 31 22.78 -3.79 -4.54
CA GLU A 31 22.23 -3.38 -5.82
C GLU A 31 20.75 -3.08 -5.62
N THR A 32 20.27 -1.98 -6.17
CA THR A 32 18.85 -1.65 -6.18
C THR A 32 18.27 -2.02 -7.53
N GLN A 33 16.95 -2.15 -7.60
CA GLN A 33 16.28 -2.42 -8.86
C GLN A 33 16.51 -1.33 -9.93
N ASN A 34 16.88 -0.11 -9.53
CA ASN A 34 17.24 0.96 -10.46
C ASN A 34 18.64 0.77 -11.09
N ASP A 35 19.47 -0.08 -10.51
CA ASP A 35 20.81 -0.41 -11.04
C ASP A 35 20.74 -1.49 -12.14
N CYS A 36 19.63 -2.21 -12.25
CA CYS A 36 19.42 -3.24 -13.27
C CYS A 36 19.05 -2.64 -14.63
N LEU A 37 19.51 -3.30 -15.70
CA LEU A 37 19.09 -2.94 -17.05
C LEU A 37 17.58 -3.19 -17.23
N LYS A 38 16.98 -2.57 -18.25
CA LYS A 38 15.52 -2.60 -18.50
C LYS A 38 14.89 -4.01 -18.56
N ASN A 39 15.64 -5.03 -18.98
CA ASN A 39 15.18 -6.43 -19.05
C ASN A 39 15.73 -7.30 -17.90
N GLU A 40 16.33 -6.68 -16.89
CA GLU A 40 16.93 -7.34 -15.74
C GLU A 40 16.23 -6.90 -14.47
N MET A 41 16.12 -7.83 -13.53
CA MET A 41 15.39 -7.63 -12.29
C MET A 41 16.26 -8.05 -11.14
N LEU A 42 16.25 -7.26 -10.08
CA LEU A 42 17.00 -7.55 -8.89
C LEU A 42 16.32 -8.72 -8.17
N VAL A 43 16.96 -9.88 -8.18
CA VAL A 43 16.45 -11.09 -7.56
C VAL A 43 17.28 -11.41 -6.32
N GLU A 44 16.62 -11.55 -5.17
CA GLU A 44 17.26 -11.97 -3.92
C GLU A 44 17.89 -13.35 -4.05
N GLY A 45 19.13 -13.49 -3.58
CA GLY A 45 19.87 -14.76 -3.64
C GLY A 45 20.28 -15.19 -5.06
N ALA A 46 20.23 -14.30 -6.05
CA ALA A 46 20.79 -14.55 -7.38
C ALA A 46 22.29 -14.21 -7.50
N GLY A 47 22.82 -13.43 -6.55
CA GLY A 47 24.20 -12.99 -6.50
C GLY A 47 25.13 -13.97 -5.79
N LEU A 48 26.27 -13.44 -5.32
CA LEU A 48 27.36 -14.21 -4.72
C LEU A 48 26.86 -15.22 -3.67
N MET A 49 27.18 -16.50 -3.89
CA MET A 49 26.83 -17.64 -3.02
C MET A 49 25.32 -17.80 -2.72
N SER A 50 24.45 -17.24 -3.55
CA SER A 50 23.00 -17.17 -3.31
C SER A 50 22.61 -16.43 -2.02
N VAL A 51 23.44 -15.47 -1.61
CA VAL A 51 23.21 -14.67 -0.39
C VAL A 51 22.91 -13.20 -0.72
N CYS A 52 23.31 -12.73 -1.90
CA CYS A 52 23.12 -11.34 -2.30
C CYS A 52 22.11 -11.20 -3.43
N PRO A 53 21.40 -10.07 -3.50
CA PRO A 53 20.64 -9.73 -4.68
C PRO A 53 21.57 -9.53 -5.88
N ALA A 54 21.09 -9.86 -7.07
CA ALA A 54 21.76 -9.56 -8.34
C ALA A 54 20.74 -9.31 -9.45
N CYS A 55 21.13 -8.51 -10.43
CA CYS A 55 20.34 -8.31 -11.65
C CYS A 55 20.28 -9.59 -12.50
N VAL A 56 19.09 -10.17 -12.60
CA VAL A 56 18.78 -11.36 -13.40
C VAL A 56 17.95 -10.95 -14.61
N GLY A 57 18.48 -11.20 -15.80
CA GLY A 57 17.78 -10.99 -17.06
C GLY A 57 17.17 -12.26 -17.63
N GLY A 58 16.54 -12.10 -18.80
CA GLY A 58 16.08 -13.21 -19.61
C GLY A 58 15.54 -12.71 -20.95
N LEU A 59 14.85 -13.59 -21.67
CA LEU A 59 14.23 -13.25 -22.94
C LEU A 59 13.13 -12.19 -22.75
N SER A 60 13.16 -11.14 -23.58
CA SER A 60 12.16 -10.08 -23.61
C SER A 60 10.78 -10.57 -24.07
N LYS A 61 9.73 -9.77 -23.78
CA LYS A 61 8.35 -10.03 -24.24
C LYS A 61 8.29 -10.34 -25.74
N GLY A 62 7.55 -11.39 -26.09
CA GLY A 62 7.34 -11.87 -27.46
C GLY A 62 8.44 -12.76 -28.04
N LYS A 63 9.59 -12.95 -27.36
CA LYS A 63 10.66 -13.85 -27.81
C LYS A 63 10.29 -15.31 -27.60
N ASN A 64 10.79 -16.19 -28.47
CA ASN A 64 10.62 -17.65 -28.34
C ASN A 64 11.42 -18.16 -27.15
N CYS A 65 10.75 -18.85 -26.22
CA CYS A 65 11.30 -19.33 -24.96
C CYS A 65 11.35 -20.86 -24.84
N GLU A 66 11.45 -21.57 -25.95
CA GLU A 66 11.52 -23.04 -25.95
C GLU A 66 12.83 -23.57 -25.34
N THR A 67 13.91 -22.78 -25.39
CA THR A 67 15.26 -23.18 -24.93
C THR A 67 15.84 -22.30 -23.84
N GLU A 68 15.29 -21.11 -23.62
CA GLU A 68 15.81 -20.10 -22.71
C GLU A 68 14.68 -19.55 -21.82
N SER A 69 15.06 -19.06 -20.64
CA SER A 69 14.10 -18.53 -19.68
C SER A 69 13.70 -17.10 -20.04
N CYS A 70 12.44 -16.77 -19.80
CA CYS A 70 11.94 -15.41 -19.93
C CYS A 70 12.50 -14.50 -18.83
N ALA A 71 12.58 -13.20 -19.12
CA ALA A 71 12.91 -12.22 -18.09
C ALA A 71 11.87 -12.24 -16.95
N PRO A 72 12.23 -11.89 -15.70
CA PRO A 72 11.28 -11.92 -14.59
C PRO A 72 10.05 -11.02 -14.83
N GLY A 73 8.87 -11.46 -14.39
CA GLY A 73 7.57 -10.87 -14.76
C GLY A 73 6.98 -11.36 -16.09
N LEU A 74 7.68 -12.27 -16.79
CA LEU A 74 7.20 -12.93 -18.01
C LEU A 74 7.16 -14.45 -17.82
N ILE A 75 6.10 -15.06 -18.35
CA ILE A 75 5.89 -16.51 -18.38
C ILE A 75 6.00 -17.07 -19.79
N CYS A 76 6.66 -18.22 -19.92
CA CYS A 76 6.81 -18.92 -21.19
C CYS A 76 5.54 -19.72 -21.52
N LYS A 77 4.60 -19.12 -22.24
CA LYS A 77 3.31 -19.75 -22.61
C LYS A 77 3.03 -19.66 -24.11
N LYS A 78 2.15 -20.52 -24.61
CA LYS A 78 1.63 -20.44 -25.98
C LYS A 78 0.45 -19.45 -26.02
N ARG A 79 0.36 -18.59 -27.04
CA ARG A 79 -0.83 -17.72 -27.26
C ARG A 79 -2.03 -18.54 -27.76
N THR A 80 -1.76 -19.49 -28.66
CA THR A 80 -2.73 -20.44 -29.21
C THR A 80 -2.10 -21.82 -29.28
N ALA A 81 -2.92 -22.89 -29.39
CA ALA A 81 -2.44 -24.27 -29.44
C ALA A 81 -1.37 -24.52 -30.53
N SER A 82 -1.46 -23.80 -31.65
CA SER A 82 -0.58 -23.88 -32.81
C SER A 82 0.60 -22.91 -32.80
N SER A 83 0.66 -21.96 -31.87
CA SER A 83 1.77 -21.01 -31.76
C SER A 83 2.99 -21.60 -31.04
N PRO A 84 4.22 -21.15 -31.38
CA PRO A 84 5.41 -21.44 -30.55
C PRO A 84 5.26 -20.79 -29.17
N LYS A 85 5.96 -21.33 -28.18
CA LYS A 85 5.97 -20.70 -26.84
C LYS A 85 6.73 -19.38 -26.91
N THR A 86 6.14 -18.33 -26.38
CA THR A 86 6.79 -17.02 -26.28
C THR A 86 6.67 -16.46 -24.87
N CYS A 87 7.57 -15.53 -24.53
CA CYS A 87 7.51 -14.81 -23.27
C CYS A 87 6.35 -13.82 -23.28
N LEU A 88 5.37 -14.03 -22.41
CA LEU A 88 4.19 -13.18 -22.28
C LEU A 88 4.11 -12.66 -20.85
N ALA A 89 3.54 -11.47 -20.67
CA ALA A 89 3.37 -10.90 -19.33
C ALA A 89 2.50 -11.83 -18.48
N GLU A 90 2.96 -12.06 -17.25
CA GLU A 90 2.14 -12.72 -16.22
C GLU A 90 1.10 -11.74 -15.69
N THR A 91 -0.08 -12.21 -15.30
CA THR A 91 -1.20 -11.35 -14.91
C THR A 91 -1.11 -10.83 -13.47
N SER A 92 -0.30 -11.45 -12.60
CA SER A 92 -0.37 -11.24 -11.14
C SER A 92 0.92 -10.72 -10.47
N GLY A 93 1.96 -10.36 -11.22
CA GLY A 93 3.21 -9.81 -10.66
C GLY A 93 3.40 -8.31 -10.92
N CYS A 94 4.19 -7.63 -10.08
CA CYS A 94 4.60 -6.24 -10.26
C CYS A 94 5.62 -6.10 -11.40
N PHE A 95 6.54 -7.04 -11.52
CA PHE A 95 7.59 -7.11 -12.52
C PHE A 95 7.07 -7.12 -13.95
N ARG A 96 5.83 -7.59 -14.16
CA ARG A 96 5.15 -7.51 -15.46
C ARG A 96 5.16 -6.08 -16.03
N THR A 97 5.06 -5.08 -15.15
CA THR A 97 4.94 -3.67 -15.53
C THR A 97 6.18 -3.14 -16.24
N ARG A 98 7.36 -3.72 -16.00
CA ARG A 98 8.60 -3.34 -16.68
C ARG A 98 8.65 -3.75 -18.15
N HIS A 99 7.75 -4.65 -18.55
CA HIS A 99 7.60 -5.10 -19.94
C HIS A 99 6.44 -4.41 -20.66
N ILE A 100 5.84 -3.40 -20.02
CA ILE A 100 4.86 -2.50 -20.62
C ILE A 100 5.61 -1.38 -21.36
N SER A 101 5.00 -0.88 -22.44
CA SER A 101 5.57 0.08 -23.40
C SER A 101 6.45 1.18 -22.79
N ASP A 102 7.53 1.52 -23.50
CA ASP A 102 8.47 2.62 -23.22
C ASP A 102 7.80 4.00 -23.11
N SER A 103 6.55 4.12 -23.56
CA SER A 103 5.74 5.34 -23.49
C SER A 103 5.16 5.63 -22.11
N ILE A 104 5.21 4.68 -21.17
CA ILE A 104 4.73 4.87 -19.79
C ILE A 104 5.90 5.37 -18.93
N THR A 105 5.78 6.61 -18.47
CA THR A 105 6.85 7.29 -17.71
C THR A 105 6.89 6.88 -16.23
N LEU A 106 5.80 6.31 -15.70
CA LEU A 106 5.69 5.97 -14.27
C LEU A 106 5.48 4.47 -14.07
N LEU A 107 6.57 3.77 -13.76
CA LEU A 107 6.52 2.37 -13.36
C LEU A 107 6.30 2.26 -11.85
N PRO A 108 5.51 1.28 -11.38
CA PRO A 108 5.37 1.02 -9.95
C PRO A 108 6.70 0.56 -9.34
N PHE A 109 6.86 0.81 -8.05
CA PHE A 109 7.93 0.22 -7.26
C PHE A 109 7.57 -1.24 -6.95
N CYS A 110 8.52 -2.14 -7.13
CA CYS A 110 8.33 -3.57 -6.90
C CYS A 110 9.33 -4.05 -5.85
N ASP A 111 8.89 -4.93 -4.98
CA ASP A 111 9.75 -5.67 -4.06
C ASP A 111 10.49 -6.81 -4.81
N PRO A 112 11.61 -7.31 -4.27
CA PRO A 112 12.41 -8.34 -4.94
C PRO A 112 11.70 -9.69 -5.18
N ASN A 113 10.56 -9.91 -4.51
CA ASN A 113 9.72 -11.10 -4.60
C ASN A 113 8.58 -10.98 -5.64
N ASP A 114 8.62 -9.96 -6.51
CA ASP A 114 7.59 -9.66 -7.53
C ASP A 114 6.25 -9.12 -6.96
N SER A 115 6.16 -8.80 -5.67
CA SER A 115 5.03 -8.03 -5.13
C SER A 115 5.21 -6.53 -5.40
N PHE A 116 4.11 -5.79 -5.35
CA PHE A 116 4.16 -4.34 -5.35
C PHE A 116 4.73 -3.87 -4.00
N ALA A 117 5.68 -2.94 -4.06
CA ALA A 117 6.23 -2.33 -2.85
C ALA A 117 5.11 -1.65 -2.06
N ALA A 118 5.18 -1.70 -0.73
CA ALA A 118 4.13 -1.16 0.14
C ALA A 118 3.88 0.35 -0.06
N VAL A 119 4.89 1.09 -0.52
CA VAL A 119 4.82 2.53 -0.80
C VAL A 119 4.96 2.74 -2.31
N GLN A 120 3.96 3.35 -2.92
CA GLN A 120 3.94 3.73 -4.34
C GLN A 120 3.90 5.24 -4.47
N CYS A 121 4.81 5.83 -5.24
CA CYS A 121 4.87 7.28 -5.36
C CYS A 121 4.65 7.74 -6.80
N LYS A 122 3.94 8.86 -6.94
CA LYS A 122 3.59 9.47 -8.23
C LYS A 122 3.89 10.98 -8.21
N GLY A 123 4.26 11.52 -9.37
CA GLY A 123 4.63 12.92 -9.54
C GLY A 123 6.09 13.23 -9.22
N ASP A 124 6.43 14.52 -9.18
CA ASP A 124 7.79 14.98 -8.85
C ASP A 124 8.05 15.01 -7.33
N LYS A 125 9.31 15.19 -6.92
CA LYS A 125 9.69 15.16 -5.50
C LYS A 125 9.16 16.34 -4.66
N VAL A 126 8.65 17.40 -5.29
CA VAL A 126 8.15 18.62 -4.64
C VAL A 126 6.64 18.53 -4.43
N THR A 127 5.88 18.22 -5.48
CA THR A 127 4.39 18.21 -5.45
C THR A 127 3.78 16.81 -5.49
N GLY A 128 4.58 15.79 -5.80
CA GLY A 128 4.14 14.40 -5.83
C GLY A 128 3.80 13.85 -4.45
N ARG A 129 3.12 12.71 -4.47
CA ARG A 129 2.68 12.01 -3.26
C ARG A 129 3.00 10.53 -3.34
N CYS A 130 3.08 9.94 -2.17
CA CYS A 130 3.21 8.53 -1.97
C CYS A 130 1.96 7.97 -1.31
N PHE A 131 1.61 6.74 -1.67
CA PHE A 131 0.42 6.05 -1.23
C PHE A 131 0.78 4.65 -0.76
N CYS A 132 -0.01 4.12 0.16
CA CYS A 132 0.09 2.73 0.55
C CYS A 132 -0.59 1.82 -0.48
N SER A 133 -0.01 0.67 -0.75
CA SER A 133 -0.60 -0.36 -1.60
C SER A 133 -0.52 -1.78 -1.03
N THR A 134 -1.39 -2.65 -1.51
CA THR A 134 -1.33 -4.11 -1.27
C THR A 134 -0.18 -4.76 -2.04
N ASP A 135 0.03 -6.06 -1.83
CA ASP A 135 1.02 -6.86 -2.57
C ASP A 135 0.66 -6.99 -4.07
N GLU A 136 -0.61 -6.82 -4.41
CA GLU A 136 -1.18 -6.86 -5.75
C GLU A 136 -1.21 -5.47 -6.43
N GLY A 137 -0.80 -4.42 -5.72
CA GLY A 137 -0.73 -3.06 -6.23
C GLY A 137 -2.03 -2.26 -6.09
N GLU A 138 -3.01 -2.74 -5.32
CA GLU A 138 -4.20 -1.96 -5.00
C GLU A 138 -3.83 -0.83 -4.03
N LYS A 139 -4.22 0.41 -4.35
CA LYS A 139 -4.08 1.56 -3.45
C LYS A 139 -5.03 1.42 -2.26
N ILE A 140 -4.49 1.50 -1.06
CA ILE A 140 -5.25 1.43 0.21
C ILE A 140 -5.07 2.72 1.01
N PHE A 141 -5.70 2.79 2.19
CA PHE A 141 -5.54 3.94 3.09
C PHE A 141 -4.05 4.18 3.40
N GLY A 142 -3.67 5.45 3.46
CA GLY A 142 -2.32 5.87 3.83
C GLY A 142 -1.64 6.62 2.69
N TRP A 143 -1.24 7.86 2.96
CA TRP A 143 -0.53 8.69 2.01
C TRP A 143 0.30 9.77 2.71
N ASP A 144 1.35 10.23 2.04
CA ASP A 144 2.11 11.41 2.45
C ASP A 144 2.67 12.12 1.21
N TRP A 145 3.23 13.32 1.41
CA TRP A 145 4.00 14.01 0.38
C TRP A 145 5.23 13.20 0.02
N TRP A 146 5.66 13.28 -1.25
CA TRP A 146 6.84 12.55 -1.72
C TRP A 146 8.07 12.79 -0.84
N ARG A 147 8.29 14.04 -0.41
CA ARG A 147 9.41 14.41 0.47
C ARG A 147 9.44 13.69 1.83
N ASN A 148 8.35 13.07 2.25
CA ASN A 148 8.20 12.34 3.51
C ASN A 148 8.15 10.81 3.30
N ALA A 149 8.38 10.33 2.07
CA ALA A 149 8.26 8.91 1.71
C ALA A 149 9.15 8.00 2.58
N ASP A 150 10.32 8.47 2.99
CA ASP A 150 11.29 7.68 3.78
C ASP A 150 10.74 7.29 5.17
N ASP A 151 9.74 8.01 5.67
CA ASP A 151 9.06 7.69 6.92
C ASP A 151 7.86 6.76 6.73
N MET A 152 7.41 6.53 5.50
CA MET A 152 6.30 5.62 5.19
C MET A 152 6.75 4.16 5.19
N THR A 153 6.03 3.32 5.93
CA THR A 153 6.16 1.85 5.85
C THR A 153 4.89 1.19 5.35
N CYS A 154 3.73 1.84 5.51
CA CYS A 154 2.40 1.30 5.19
C CYS A 154 2.05 -0.01 5.92
N ALA A 155 2.82 -0.38 6.95
CA ALA A 155 2.69 -1.65 7.63
C ALA A 155 1.33 -1.78 8.34
N CYS A 156 0.85 -0.71 8.96
CA CYS A 156 -0.47 -0.70 9.61
C CYS A 156 -1.58 -0.83 8.58
N SER A 157 -1.52 -0.01 7.52
CA SER A 157 -2.54 -0.03 6.47
C SER A 157 -2.68 -1.38 5.82
N ARG A 158 -1.57 -2.02 5.42
CA ARG A 158 -1.57 -3.35 4.82
C ARG A 158 -2.10 -4.41 5.77
N TRP A 159 -1.69 -4.37 7.04
CA TRP A 159 -2.15 -5.34 8.03
C TRP A 159 -3.64 -5.19 8.33
N ARG A 160 -4.13 -3.95 8.48
CA ARG A 160 -5.55 -3.69 8.69
C ARG A 160 -6.39 -4.10 7.48
N HIS A 161 -5.94 -3.77 6.27
CA HIS A 161 -6.63 -4.17 5.04
C HIS A 161 -6.77 -5.70 4.96
N LYS A 162 -5.69 -6.45 5.22
CA LYS A 162 -5.73 -7.91 5.26
C LYS A 162 -6.70 -8.47 6.31
N LEU A 163 -6.75 -7.88 7.50
CA LEU A 163 -7.71 -8.27 8.53
C LEU A 163 -9.16 -8.03 8.08
N GLU A 164 -9.42 -6.93 7.39
CA GLU A 164 -10.75 -6.60 6.85
C GLU A 164 -11.16 -7.58 5.73
N GLU A 165 -10.25 -7.93 4.82
CA GLU A 165 -10.46 -8.97 3.79
C GLU A 165 -10.74 -10.36 4.41
N ASP A 166 -10.02 -10.71 5.47
CA ASP A 166 -10.22 -11.96 6.23
C ASP A 166 -11.51 -11.94 7.08
N GLY A 167 -12.28 -10.84 7.06
CA GLY A 167 -13.56 -10.69 7.76
C GLY A 167 -13.44 -10.29 9.25
N TYR A 168 -12.26 -9.90 9.72
CA TYR A 168 -12.02 -9.45 11.09
C TYR A 168 -12.38 -7.97 11.30
N SER A 169 -13.68 -7.68 11.35
CA SER A 169 -14.20 -6.31 11.60
C SER A 169 -14.00 -5.79 13.04
N GLY A 170 -13.40 -6.56 13.95
CA GLY A 170 -13.18 -6.22 15.36
C GLY A 170 -11.78 -5.71 15.73
N ALA A 171 -10.86 -5.65 14.76
CA ALA A 171 -9.51 -5.13 14.96
C ALA A 171 -9.47 -3.64 14.62
N PHE A 172 -9.69 -2.78 15.61
CA PHE A 172 -9.57 -1.32 15.47
C PHE A 172 -8.10 -0.91 15.55
N LEU A 173 -7.29 -1.38 14.60
CA LEU A 173 -5.93 -0.88 14.49
C LEU A 173 -6.00 0.55 13.98
N HIS A 174 -5.48 1.50 14.74
CA HIS A 174 -5.39 2.89 14.29
C HIS A 174 -4.09 3.08 13.54
N CYS A 175 -4.18 3.49 12.29
CA CYS A 175 -3.01 3.85 11.50
C CYS A 175 -2.83 5.36 11.54
N GLU A 176 -1.60 5.84 11.38
CA GLU A 176 -1.35 7.24 11.08
C GLU A 176 -1.71 7.55 9.62
N GLN A 177 -1.82 8.83 9.27
CA GLN A 177 -2.14 9.27 7.89
C GLN A 177 -1.18 8.67 6.84
N ASN A 178 0.09 8.48 7.19
CA ASN A 178 1.12 7.91 6.31
C ASN A 178 1.07 6.37 6.21
N GLY A 179 0.09 5.72 6.86
CA GLY A 179 -0.11 4.27 6.87
C GLY A 179 0.75 3.49 7.86
N ASN A 180 1.53 4.17 8.70
CA ASN A 180 2.25 3.57 9.84
C ASN A 180 1.29 3.26 10.99
N TYR A 181 1.79 2.54 12.00
CA TYR A 181 1.03 2.31 13.23
C TYR A 181 1.02 3.56 14.09
N GLU A 182 -0.18 3.93 14.56
CA GLU A 182 -0.28 4.80 15.72
C GLU A 182 0.34 4.10 16.94
N GLU A 183 0.99 4.83 17.83
CA GLU A 183 1.73 4.19 18.93
C GLU A 183 0.81 3.41 19.88
N LEU A 184 -0.39 3.90 20.15
CA LEU A 184 -1.34 3.21 21.01
C LEU A 184 -2.26 2.32 20.18
N GLN A 185 -2.10 1.01 20.29
CA GLN A 185 -2.95 0.05 19.59
C GLN A 185 -3.87 -0.71 20.54
N CYS A 186 -5.12 -0.90 20.13
CA CYS A 186 -6.09 -1.71 20.86
C CYS A 186 -6.84 -2.67 19.94
N THR A 187 -6.97 -3.92 20.39
CA THR A 187 -7.99 -4.87 19.90
C THR A 187 -9.26 -4.75 20.74
N THR A 188 -10.22 -5.65 20.50
CA THR A 188 -11.39 -5.81 21.37
C THR A 188 -11.05 -6.16 22.83
N LYS A 189 -9.91 -6.83 23.08
CA LYS A 189 -9.57 -7.38 24.41
C LYS A 189 -8.33 -6.75 25.05
N PHE A 190 -7.35 -6.34 24.25
CA PHE A 190 -6.03 -5.94 24.75
C PHE A 190 -5.52 -4.70 24.03
N CYS A 191 -4.67 -3.93 24.70
CA CYS A 191 -3.97 -2.78 24.14
C CYS A 191 -2.46 -2.86 24.41
N TRP A 192 -1.67 -2.23 23.56
CA TRP A 192 -0.21 -2.16 23.68
C TRP A 192 0.36 -0.90 23.05
N CYS A 193 1.62 -0.59 23.37
CA CYS A 193 2.38 0.42 22.65
C CYS A 193 3.11 -0.26 21.48
N ALA A 194 2.70 0.09 20.26
CA ALA A 194 3.24 -0.39 19.02
C ALA A 194 4.44 0.45 18.57
N ASP A 195 5.45 -0.22 18.03
CA ASP A 195 6.48 0.41 17.23
C ASP A 195 5.82 0.97 15.95
N PRO A 196 5.97 2.27 15.63
CA PRO A 196 5.24 2.88 14.51
C PRO A 196 5.52 2.22 13.16
N LYS A 197 6.73 1.68 12.95
CA LYS A 197 7.16 1.12 11.67
C LYS A 197 6.78 -0.35 11.49
N THR A 198 6.61 -1.09 12.59
CA THR A 198 6.43 -2.56 12.54
C THR A 198 5.17 -3.08 13.23
N GLY A 199 4.53 -2.26 14.07
CA GLY A 199 3.39 -2.69 14.90
C GLY A 199 3.78 -3.54 16.11
N ALA A 200 5.06 -3.91 16.23
CA ALA A 200 5.57 -4.76 17.29
C ALA A 200 5.47 -4.08 18.66
N LEU A 201 5.39 -4.87 19.74
CA LEU A 201 5.41 -4.32 21.10
C LEU A 201 6.72 -3.53 21.33
N LYS A 202 6.61 -2.24 21.67
CA LYS A 202 7.77 -1.42 22.03
C LYS A 202 8.50 -2.01 23.23
N THR A 203 9.84 -2.07 23.14
CA THR A 203 10.71 -2.54 24.21
C THR A 203 10.44 -1.80 25.52
N GLY A 204 10.30 -2.54 26.61
CA GLY A 204 10.03 -1.97 27.94
C GLY A 204 8.55 -1.65 28.21
N THR A 205 7.65 -1.92 27.27
CA THR A 205 6.20 -1.80 27.45
C THR A 205 5.55 -3.18 27.63
N ARG A 206 4.24 -3.21 27.89
CA ARG A 206 3.48 -4.45 28.11
C ARG A 206 2.12 -4.39 27.42
N ILE A 207 1.60 -5.56 27.09
CA ILE A 207 0.20 -5.71 26.70
C ILE A 207 -0.67 -5.61 27.96
N VAL A 208 -1.75 -4.84 27.91
CA VAL A 208 -2.72 -4.70 29.00
C VAL A 208 -4.12 -5.06 28.52
N PRO A 209 -5.03 -5.54 29.39
CA PRO A 209 -6.45 -5.60 29.08
C PRO A 209 -6.99 -4.25 28.62
N LYS A 210 -7.97 -4.23 27.70
CA LYS A 210 -8.52 -3.00 27.12
C LYS A 210 -8.94 -1.98 28.19
N ALA A 211 -9.51 -2.41 29.31
CA ALA A 211 -9.90 -1.52 30.40
C ALA A 211 -8.74 -0.71 31.03
N LEU A 212 -7.49 -1.14 30.84
CA LEU A 212 -6.29 -0.52 31.40
C LEU A 212 -5.47 0.26 30.37
N TRP A 213 -5.99 0.48 29.16
CA TRP A 213 -5.26 1.14 28.07
C TRP A 213 -4.65 2.50 28.44
N LYS A 214 -5.36 3.30 29.25
CA LYS A 214 -4.87 4.60 29.77
C LYS A 214 -3.66 4.51 30.72
N HIS A 215 -3.24 3.30 31.10
CA HIS A 215 -2.06 3.06 31.93
C HIS A 215 -0.83 2.67 31.09
N LEU A 216 -0.97 2.60 29.76
CA LEU A 216 0.16 2.41 28.87
C LEU A 216 1.01 3.69 28.80
N PRO A 217 2.34 3.58 28.69
CA PRO A 217 3.22 4.75 28.63
C PRO A 217 3.04 5.59 27.36
N CYS A 218 2.51 5.01 26.29
CA CYS A 218 2.18 5.69 25.05
C CYS A 218 0.81 6.38 25.06
N TYR A 219 0.06 6.34 26.16
CA TYR A 219 -1.19 7.07 26.27
C TYR A 219 -0.92 8.53 26.63
N ASP A 220 -1.31 9.44 25.74
CA ASP A 220 -1.44 10.87 26.03
C ASP A 220 -2.92 11.30 26.03
N LYS A 221 -3.39 11.89 27.14
CA LYS A 221 -4.75 12.41 27.24
C LYS A 221 -5.05 13.50 26.20
N PHE A 222 -4.06 14.31 25.82
CA PHE A 222 -4.26 15.38 24.83
C PHE A 222 -4.44 14.83 23.41
N GLU A 223 -3.81 13.70 23.09
CA GLU A 223 -3.89 13.08 21.78
C GLU A 223 -5.08 12.11 21.65
N PHE A 224 -5.37 11.32 22.69
CA PHE A 224 -6.37 10.26 22.65
C PHE A 224 -7.68 10.61 23.39
N GLY A 225 -7.68 11.64 24.23
CA GLY A 225 -8.84 11.99 25.03
C GLY A 225 -9.25 10.88 26.02
N ASP A 226 -10.55 10.74 26.24
CA ASP A 226 -11.10 9.80 27.24
C ASP A 226 -11.60 8.47 26.66
N SER A 227 -11.70 8.35 25.34
CA SER A 227 -12.17 7.17 24.61
C SER A 227 -11.13 6.77 23.58
N TYR A 228 -10.88 5.47 23.42
CA TYR A 228 -10.01 4.99 22.35
C TYR A 228 -10.63 5.25 20.98
N GLN A 229 -11.96 5.07 20.86
CA GLN A 229 -12.67 5.33 19.61
C GLN A 229 -12.60 6.82 19.24
N ARG A 230 -12.22 7.09 17.98
CA ARG A 230 -12.10 8.44 17.42
C ARG A 230 -13.46 9.03 17.05
N GLN A 231 -13.48 10.26 16.53
CA GLN A 231 -14.71 11.01 16.26
C GLN A 231 -15.64 10.29 15.26
N CYS A 232 -15.10 9.74 14.18
CA CYS A 232 -15.91 9.00 13.21
C CYS A 232 -16.48 7.72 13.82
N GLU A 233 -15.64 6.94 14.50
CA GLU A 233 -16.05 5.68 15.13
C GLU A 233 -17.10 5.89 16.24
N SER A 234 -16.95 6.96 17.01
CA SER A 234 -17.93 7.38 18.01
C SER A 234 -19.27 7.76 17.37
N THR A 235 -19.22 8.41 16.20
CA THR A 235 -20.43 8.73 15.42
C THR A 235 -21.12 7.46 14.92
N ASN A 236 -20.36 6.48 14.44
CA ASN A 236 -20.89 5.18 14.03
C ASN A 236 -21.53 4.41 15.19
N TYR A 237 -20.91 4.43 16.36
CA TYR A 237 -21.46 3.83 17.57
C TYR A 237 -22.76 4.53 18.03
N MET A 238 -22.82 5.86 17.96
CA MET A 238 -24.07 6.59 18.26
C MET A 238 -25.17 6.27 17.23
N ALA A 239 -24.82 6.19 15.94
CA ALA A 239 -25.76 5.82 14.88
C ALA A 239 -26.31 4.40 15.08
N SER A 240 -25.49 3.44 15.51
CA SER A 240 -25.95 2.06 15.77
C SER A 240 -26.97 2.02 16.91
N ILE A 241 -26.75 2.76 18.00
CA ILE A 241 -27.72 2.85 19.11
C ILE A 241 -29.06 3.40 18.63
N LEU A 242 -29.05 4.46 17.80
CA LEU A 242 -30.28 5.04 17.26
C LEU A 242 -31.01 4.03 16.38
N ILE A 243 -30.31 3.36 15.47
CA ILE A 243 -30.88 2.32 14.60
C ILE A 243 -31.55 1.23 15.43
N ASP A 244 -30.91 0.77 16.52
CA ASP A 244 -31.48 -0.24 17.42
C ASP A 244 -32.75 0.25 18.12
N GLN A 245 -32.79 1.51 18.53
CA GLN A 245 -34.01 2.12 19.09
C GLN A 245 -35.16 2.19 18.07
N TYR A 246 -34.87 2.54 16.81
CA TYR A 246 -35.89 2.55 15.76
C TYR A 246 -36.38 1.12 15.42
N LYS A 247 -35.47 0.15 15.33
CA LYS A 247 -35.81 -1.27 15.14
C LYS A 247 -36.69 -1.79 16.28
N ALA A 248 -36.37 -1.44 17.52
CA ALA A 248 -37.18 -1.78 18.70
C ALA A 248 -38.60 -1.15 18.66
N ARG A 249 -38.78 -0.05 17.92
CA ARG A 249 -40.07 0.61 17.69
C ARG A 249 -40.79 0.11 16.42
N GLY A 250 -40.28 -0.91 15.75
CA GLY A 250 -40.89 -1.51 14.57
C GLY A 250 -40.57 -0.79 13.25
N THR A 251 -39.64 0.15 13.24
CA THR A 251 -39.16 0.76 11.98
C THR A 251 -38.06 -0.10 11.37
N THR A 252 -38.34 -0.70 10.22
CA THR A 252 -37.37 -1.41 9.38
C THR A 252 -36.87 -0.45 8.29
N GLU A 253 -35.58 -0.51 7.91
CA GLU A 253 -34.93 0.36 6.90
C GLU A 253 -34.59 1.80 7.34
N VAL A 254 -34.03 1.95 8.54
CA VAL A 254 -33.60 3.24 9.07
C VAL A 254 -32.21 3.61 8.52
N MET A 255 -32.16 4.48 7.51
CA MET A 255 -30.90 5.04 6.97
C MET A 255 -30.67 6.45 7.53
N LEU A 256 -30.13 6.57 8.74
CA LEU A 256 -29.92 7.87 9.41
C LEU A 256 -28.72 8.63 8.86
N ARG A 257 -27.58 7.95 8.75
CA ARG A 257 -26.31 8.45 8.22
C ARG A 257 -25.36 7.27 8.13
N ASN A 258 -24.90 6.91 6.94
CA ASN A 258 -23.83 5.91 6.80
C ASN A 258 -22.50 6.65 6.71
N THR A 259 -21.68 6.54 7.75
CA THR A 259 -20.38 7.20 7.82
C THR A 259 -19.29 6.15 7.73
N VAL A 260 -18.47 6.23 6.69
CA VAL A 260 -17.26 5.42 6.56
C VAL A 260 -16.15 6.11 7.34
N CYS A 261 -15.35 5.34 8.10
CA CYS A 261 -14.20 5.86 8.82
C CYS A 261 -12.91 5.39 8.17
N ASP A 262 -11.96 6.31 8.05
CA ASP A 262 -10.60 6.02 7.59
C ASP A 262 -9.81 5.26 8.69
N TYR A 263 -8.65 4.69 8.34
CA TYR A 263 -7.94 3.82 9.29
C TYR A 263 -7.30 4.55 10.47
N ASP A 264 -7.17 5.87 10.39
CA ASP A 264 -6.78 6.74 11.51
C ASP A 264 -7.96 7.19 12.38
N GLY A 265 -9.17 6.68 12.09
CA GLY A 265 -10.40 7.05 12.79
C GLY A 265 -10.96 8.42 12.40
N SER A 266 -10.39 9.07 11.38
CA SER A 266 -10.98 10.25 10.75
C SER A 266 -12.16 9.88 9.85
N TYR A 267 -12.89 10.89 9.35
CA TYR A 267 -13.99 10.66 8.43
C TYR A 267 -13.48 10.25 7.04
N GLY A 268 -14.06 9.18 6.53
CA GLY A 268 -13.77 8.65 5.20
C GLY A 268 -14.19 9.58 4.07
N SER A 269 -14.07 9.10 2.83
CA SER A 269 -14.18 9.95 1.64
C SER A 269 -15.57 10.55 1.43
N HIS A 270 -16.63 9.90 1.92
CA HIS A 270 -18.00 10.31 1.68
C HIS A 270 -18.95 9.95 2.83
N VAL A 271 -20.14 10.56 2.78
CA VAL A 271 -21.27 10.23 3.65
C VAL A 271 -22.55 10.11 2.85
N ILE A 272 -23.39 9.15 3.22
CA ILE A 272 -24.73 8.99 2.65
C ILE A 272 -25.73 9.66 3.59
N THR A 273 -26.48 10.64 3.09
CA THR A 273 -27.53 11.36 3.84
C THR A 273 -28.71 11.66 2.91
N ASN A 274 -29.92 11.23 3.28
CA ASN A 274 -31.16 11.52 2.54
C ASN A 274 -31.14 11.13 1.04
N GLY A 275 -30.54 9.97 0.70
CA GLY A 275 -30.46 9.51 -0.69
C GLY A 275 -29.44 10.26 -1.55
N LEU A 276 -28.61 11.11 -0.94
CA LEU A 276 -27.49 11.79 -1.58
C LEU A 276 -26.17 11.36 -0.92
N VAL A 277 -25.12 11.37 -1.72
CA VAL A 277 -23.75 11.05 -1.31
C VAL A 277 -22.92 12.31 -1.45
N TYR A 278 -22.25 12.72 -0.38
CA TYR A 278 -21.43 13.93 -0.34
C TYR A 278 -19.99 13.57 -0.04
N CYS A 279 -19.05 14.21 -0.75
CA CYS A 279 -17.65 14.11 -0.40
C CYS A 279 -17.36 14.81 0.92
N LEU A 280 -16.56 14.16 1.76
CA LEU A 280 -16.15 14.67 3.06
C LEU A 280 -14.64 14.90 3.11
N TRP A 281 -14.23 15.87 3.92
CA TRP A 281 -12.88 15.97 4.43
C TRP A 281 -12.73 15.13 5.71
N ARG A 282 -11.48 14.95 6.17
CA ARG A 282 -11.10 14.11 7.32
C ARG A 282 -11.77 14.53 8.64
N ASP A 283 -12.12 15.80 8.78
CA ASP A 283 -12.84 16.34 9.94
C ASP A 283 -14.37 16.17 9.86
N GLY A 284 -14.87 15.59 8.76
CA GLY A 284 -16.28 15.38 8.50
C GLY A 284 -17.00 16.58 7.87
N SER A 285 -16.27 17.66 7.54
CA SER A 285 -16.81 18.77 6.77
C SER A 285 -17.09 18.35 5.32
N ARG A 286 -18.14 18.95 4.72
CA ARG A 286 -18.50 18.67 3.32
C ARG A 286 -17.57 19.42 2.38
N ILE A 287 -17.15 18.75 1.32
CA ILE A 287 -16.38 19.37 0.23
C ILE A 287 -17.34 19.65 -0.92
N ASP A 288 -17.88 20.87 -0.96
CA ASP A 288 -18.76 21.30 -2.04
C ASP A 288 -17.95 21.66 -3.31
N PRO A 289 -18.51 21.47 -4.52
CA PRO A 289 -19.87 21.01 -4.83
C PRO A 289 -19.99 19.50 -5.08
N TYR A 290 -19.03 18.69 -4.60
CA TYR A 290 -18.89 17.28 -5.00
C TYR A 290 -19.93 16.38 -4.32
N SER A 291 -20.88 15.90 -5.12
CA SER A 291 -21.98 15.07 -4.64
C SER A 291 -22.60 14.26 -5.77
N ALA A 292 -23.28 13.17 -5.41
CA ALA A 292 -24.02 12.32 -6.33
C ALA A 292 -25.32 11.81 -5.69
N VAL A 293 -26.23 11.31 -6.52
CA VAL A 293 -27.41 10.58 -6.03
C VAL A 293 -27.00 9.17 -5.57
N LEU A 294 -27.73 8.58 -4.62
CA LEU A 294 -27.39 7.26 -4.06
C LEU A 294 -27.33 6.14 -5.12
N SER A 295 -28.08 6.26 -6.22
CA SER A 295 -27.99 5.30 -7.35
C SER A 295 -26.63 5.31 -8.07
N GLU A 296 -25.82 6.35 -7.87
CA GLU A 296 -24.50 6.54 -8.45
C GLU A 296 -23.38 6.30 -7.41
N LEU A 297 -23.68 5.58 -6.33
CA LEU A 297 -22.70 5.32 -5.26
C LEU A 297 -21.43 4.62 -5.75
N SER A 298 -21.48 3.86 -6.85
CA SER A 298 -20.28 3.22 -7.41
C SER A 298 -19.37 4.17 -8.22
N THR A 299 -19.83 5.37 -8.56
CA THR A 299 -19.07 6.35 -9.37
C THR A 299 -18.52 7.51 -8.56
N ILE A 300 -18.93 7.63 -7.29
CA ILE A 300 -18.38 8.63 -6.37
C ILE A 300 -17.05 8.15 -5.79
N ASP A 301 -16.03 8.99 -5.93
CA ASP A 301 -14.65 8.67 -5.57
C ASP A 301 -14.09 9.68 -4.56
N CYS A 302 -14.37 10.97 -4.77
CA CYS A 302 -13.93 12.07 -3.90
C CYS A 302 -12.41 12.26 -3.80
N SER A 303 -11.57 11.50 -4.53
CA SER A 303 -10.11 11.60 -4.43
C SER A 303 -9.61 13.00 -4.82
N CYS A 304 -9.99 13.50 -6.00
CA CYS A 304 -9.63 14.84 -6.46
C CYS A 304 -10.16 15.95 -5.54
N ALA A 305 -11.40 15.79 -5.07
CA ALA A 305 -12.03 16.72 -4.13
C ALA A 305 -11.24 16.84 -2.81
N ARG A 306 -10.81 15.71 -2.26
CA ARG A 306 -9.99 15.67 -1.03
C ARG A 306 -8.59 16.22 -1.29
N ASP A 307 -8.01 15.90 -2.44
CA ASP A 307 -6.66 16.34 -2.79
C ASP A 307 -6.58 17.86 -2.96
N LYS A 308 -7.63 18.49 -3.50
CA LYS A 308 -7.77 19.95 -3.50
C LYS A 308 -7.60 20.55 -2.11
N ILE A 309 -8.23 19.97 -1.10
CA ILE A 309 -8.15 20.42 0.29
C ILE A 309 -6.76 20.12 0.89
N ALA A 310 -6.19 18.94 0.60
CA ALA A 310 -4.86 18.56 1.04
C ALA A 310 -3.77 19.52 0.53
N PHE A 311 -3.81 19.87 -0.76
CA PHE A 311 -2.91 20.83 -1.39
C PHE A 311 -3.07 22.23 -0.79
N GLN A 312 -4.31 22.66 -0.56
CA GLN A 312 -4.59 23.93 0.11
C GLN A 312 -3.97 24.00 1.51
N TYR A 313 -4.10 22.95 2.34
CA TYR A 313 -3.48 22.90 3.66
C TYR A 313 -1.95 22.91 3.61
N ALA A 314 -1.35 22.34 2.56
CA ALA A 314 0.08 22.37 2.33
C ALA A 314 0.59 23.68 1.73
N GLY A 315 -0.29 24.61 1.34
CA GLY A 315 0.09 25.84 0.64
C GLY A 315 0.63 25.60 -0.76
N ILE A 316 0.24 24.50 -1.40
CA ILE A 316 0.64 24.12 -2.76
C ILE A 316 -0.53 24.44 -3.71
N GLU A 317 -0.24 25.03 -4.86
CA GLU A 317 -1.25 25.31 -5.88
C GLU A 317 -1.85 23.99 -6.41
N PHE A 318 -3.18 23.91 -6.43
CA PHE A 318 -3.90 22.77 -6.99
C PHE A 318 -4.39 23.09 -8.39
N THR A 319 -3.74 22.52 -9.41
CA THR A 319 -4.00 22.80 -10.83
C THR A 319 -4.95 21.79 -11.48
N ALA A 320 -5.17 20.64 -10.84
CA ALA A 320 -6.00 19.58 -11.41
C ALA A 320 -7.50 19.93 -11.41
N SER A 321 -8.20 19.42 -12.42
CA SER A 321 -9.64 19.55 -12.59
C SER A 321 -10.38 18.30 -12.10
N CYS A 322 -11.38 18.51 -11.26
CA CYS A 322 -12.24 17.45 -10.73
C CYS A 322 -13.58 17.43 -11.47
N ASN A 323 -14.20 16.24 -11.55
CA ASN A 323 -15.59 16.10 -12.00
C ASN A 323 -16.59 16.25 -10.82
N ALA A 324 -17.89 16.12 -11.08
CA ALA A 324 -18.93 16.28 -10.06
C ALA A 324 -18.92 15.18 -8.97
N SER A 325 -18.41 13.99 -9.29
CA SER A 325 -18.26 12.88 -8.34
C SER A 325 -17.02 13.03 -7.45
N GLY A 326 -16.27 14.12 -7.62
CA GLY A 326 -15.04 14.40 -6.89
C GLY A 326 -13.85 13.57 -7.35
N ALA A 327 -13.96 12.85 -8.46
CA ALA A 327 -12.85 12.16 -9.11
C ALA A 327 -12.04 13.13 -9.99
N TYR A 328 -10.81 12.74 -10.32
CA TYR A 328 -10.02 13.44 -11.31
C TYR A 328 -10.67 13.30 -12.70
N ARG A 329 -10.69 14.38 -13.49
CA ARG A 329 -11.01 14.25 -14.92
C ARG A 329 -9.90 13.48 -15.62
N SER A 330 -10.29 12.62 -16.56
CA SER A 330 -9.31 11.82 -17.31
C SER A 330 -8.41 12.70 -18.17
N VAL A 331 -8.96 13.80 -18.72
CA VAL A 331 -8.20 14.84 -19.40
C VAL A 331 -7.90 15.99 -18.44
N GLN A 332 -6.62 16.29 -18.28
CA GLN A 332 -6.11 17.45 -17.54
C GLN A 332 -5.38 18.41 -18.47
N GLN A 333 -5.24 19.66 -18.05
CA GLN A 333 -4.55 20.70 -18.81
C GLN A 333 -3.58 21.45 -17.91
N GLU A 334 -2.34 21.61 -18.36
CA GLU A 334 -1.29 22.36 -17.68
C GLU A 334 -0.41 23.05 -18.73
N ASN A 335 -0.11 24.35 -18.55
CA ASN A 335 0.76 25.13 -19.44
C ASN A 335 0.41 25.00 -20.94
N ASP A 336 -0.88 25.12 -21.30
CA ASP A 336 -1.41 24.98 -22.66
C ASP A 336 -1.19 23.59 -23.31
N LYS A 337 -0.85 22.57 -22.52
CA LYS A 337 -0.80 21.17 -22.94
C LYS A 337 -1.83 20.33 -22.21
N PHE A 338 -2.28 19.28 -22.86
CA PHE A 338 -3.16 18.27 -22.27
C PHE A 338 -2.35 17.07 -21.81
N TYR A 339 -2.86 16.35 -20.82
CA TYR A 339 -2.37 15.03 -20.47
C TYR A 339 -3.52 14.17 -19.95
N CYS A 340 -3.39 12.87 -20.15
CA CYS A 340 -4.28 11.89 -19.56
C CYS A 340 -3.85 11.66 -18.11
N ALA A 341 -4.76 11.82 -17.16
CA ALA A 341 -4.52 11.61 -15.74
C ALA A 341 -5.11 10.27 -15.28
N ASP A 342 -4.32 9.52 -14.52
CA ASP A 342 -4.80 8.33 -13.85
C ASP A 342 -5.82 8.65 -12.74
N LYS A 343 -6.35 7.60 -12.12
CA LYS A 343 -7.33 7.72 -11.02
C LYS A 343 -6.84 8.55 -9.82
N ASP A 344 -5.53 8.75 -9.68
CA ASP A 344 -4.89 9.50 -8.60
C ASP A 344 -4.49 10.92 -9.02
N GLY A 345 -4.79 11.31 -10.26
CA GLY A 345 -4.56 12.65 -10.79
C GLY A 345 -3.19 12.87 -11.42
N TYR A 346 -2.42 11.82 -11.69
CA TYR A 346 -1.07 11.93 -12.24
C TYR A 346 -1.03 11.58 -13.72
N ALA A 347 -0.11 12.22 -14.45
CA ALA A 347 0.04 12.01 -15.88
C ALA A 347 0.36 10.55 -16.24
N ALA A 348 -0.56 9.91 -16.94
CA ALA A 348 -0.45 8.60 -17.59
C ALA A 348 0.01 8.71 -19.06
N SER A 349 0.01 9.92 -19.62
CA SER A 349 0.52 10.21 -20.97
C SER A 349 1.65 11.25 -20.95
N PRO A 350 2.48 11.32 -22.01
CA PRO A 350 3.26 12.52 -22.30
C PRO A 350 2.36 13.74 -22.52
N PRO A 351 2.90 14.97 -22.52
CA PRO A 351 2.15 16.16 -22.90
C PRO A 351 1.63 16.07 -24.34
N LEU A 352 0.37 16.43 -24.53
CA LEU A 352 -0.39 16.35 -25.79
C LEU A 352 -0.86 17.74 -26.22
N GLU A 353 -1.03 17.94 -27.53
CA GLU A 353 -1.65 19.16 -28.08
C GLU A 353 -3.17 19.18 -27.87
N TRP A 354 -3.78 18.01 -27.80
CA TRP A 354 -5.21 17.80 -27.58
C TRP A 354 -5.40 16.40 -26.99
N ALA A 355 -6.46 16.22 -26.19
CA ALA A 355 -6.84 14.92 -25.63
C ALA A 355 -8.37 14.87 -25.40
N THR A 356 -8.98 13.72 -25.65
CA THR A 356 -10.37 13.41 -25.27
C THR A 356 -10.43 12.30 -24.22
N ASP A 357 -11.57 12.15 -23.54
CA ASP A 357 -11.75 11.06 -22.57
C ASP A 357 -11.54 9.68 -23.22
N GLU A 358 -12.01 9.48 -24.47
CA GLU A 358 -11.83 8.23 -25.25
C GLU A 358 -10.35 7.94 -25.56
N GLU A 359 -9.55 8.96 -25.84
CA GLU A 359 -8.11 8.79 -26.06
C GLU A 359 -7.38 8.43 -24.78
N CYS A 360 -7.83 9.01 -23.66
CA CYS A 360 -7.25 8.72 -22.36
C CYS A 360 -7.55 7.30 -21.88
N GLU A 361 -8.68 6.71 -22.25
CA GLU A 361 -8.92 5.28 -22.03
C GLU A 361 -7.76 4.43 -22.56
N GLY A 362 -7.26 4.71 -23.77
CA GLY A 362 -6.15 3.99 -24.40
C GLY A 362 -4.82 4.03 -23.63
N TYR A 363 -4.63 4.98 -22.71
CA TYR A 363 -3.45 5.02 -21.84
C TYR A 363 -3.58 4.15 -20.59
N PHE A 364 -4.81 3.76 -20.21
CA PHE A 364 -5.07 2.89 -19.05
C PHE A 364 -5.09 1.40 -19.42
N TRP A 365 -5.45 1.05 -20.68
CA TRP A 365 -5.65 -0.33 -21.14
C TRP A 365 -4.38 -1.17 -21.35
N TYR A 366 -3.18 -0.56 -21.44
CA TYR A 366 -1.93 -1.33 -21.61
C TYR A 366 -1.53 -2.17 -20.37
N ALA A 367 -2.34 -2.17 -19.30
CA ALA A 367 -2.20 -3.01 -18.13
C ALA A 367 -3.03 -4.32 -18.16
N ASP A 368 -4.03 -4.43 -19.05
CA ASP A 368 -5.10 -5.46 -18.96
C ASP A 368 -5.38 -6.26 -20.26
N ASP A 369 -4.49 -6.24 -21.26
CA ASP A 369 -4.70 -7.06 -22.47
C ASP A 369 -4.17 -8.51 -22.31
N ASP A 370 -5.13 -9.44 -22.17
CA ASP A 370 -5.17 -10.90 -22.42
C ASP A 370 -3.89 -11.65 -22.90
#